data_AF-A0A5S9ME36-F1
#
_entry.id   AF-A0A5S9ME36-F1
#
_cell.length_a   1.000
_cell.length_b   1.000
_cell.length_c   1.000
_cell.angle_alpha   90.00
_cell.angle_beta   90.00
_cell.angle_gamma   90.00
#
_symmetry.space_group_name_H-M   'P 1'
#
loop_
_entity.id
_entity.type
_entity.pdbx_description
1 polymer ?
#
loop_
_entity_poly.entity_id
_entity_poly.type
_entity_poly.pdbx_seq_one_letter_code
_entity_poly.pdbx_strand_id
1 'polypeptide(L)'
;MRSKWRKNIKDTLVSLDPDHKDEYTKNYEHLKKDLQSLDQEFKTTLSKAKHKEILVSHAAYGYWEKRYGIEQISVLGLSASEEPSQKQLENIVQKAEKHHIQYVIFENNVSSKVSDTIRSEIGAKSLTLKKSRIHY
;
A
#
# COMPACT_ATOMS: atom_id res chain seq x y z
N MET A 1 10.33 11.38 -4.37
CA MET A 1 11.16 10.32 -3.73
C MET A 1 11.54 9.21 -4.71
N ARG A 2 10.61 8.38 -5.23
CA ARG A 2 10.94 7.19 -6.05
C ARG A 2 11.67 7.44 -7.40
N SER A 3 11.44 8.59 -8.05
CA SER A 3 12.16 8.96 -9.28
C SER A 3 13.66 9.15 -9.05
N LYS A 4 14.03 9.73 -7.90
CA LYS A 4 15.43 9.95 -7.50
C LYS A 4 16.17 8.63 -7.28
N TRP A 5 15.53 7.66 -6.62
CA TRP A 5 16.12 6.33 -6.38
C TRP A 5 16.44 5.59 -7.68
N ARG A 6 15.49 5.52 -8.63
CA ARG A 6 15.74 4.84 -9.91
C ARG A 6 16.86 5.51 -10.71
N LYS A 7 16.87 6.84 -10.75
CA LYS A 7 17.93 7.60 -11.43
C LYS A 7 19.29 7.31 -10.77
N ASN A 8 19.35 7.36 -9.45
CA ASN A 8 20.57 7.05 -8.70
C ASN A 8 21.05 5.62 -8.96
N ILE A 9 20.16 4.62 -8.93
CA ILE A 9 20.54 3.22 -9.22
C ILE A 9 21.15 3.11 -10.62
N LYS A 10 20.48 3.68 -11.63
CA LYS A 10 21.00 3.68 -13.00
C LYS A 10 22.35 4.41 -13.10
N ASP A 11 22.46 5.61 -12.52
CA ASP A 11 23.70 6.40 -12.53
C ASP A 11 24.85 5.64 -11.84
N THR A 12 24.58 4.96 -10.72
CA THR A 12 25.56 4.10 -10.02
C THR A 12 25.97 2.91 -10.87
N LEU A 13 25.03 2.19 -11.49
CA LEU A 13 25.34 1.04 -12.35
C LEU A 13 26.20 1.45 -13.55
N VAL A 14 25.87 2.56 -14.21
CA VAL A 14 26.68 3.12 -15.31
C VAL A 14 28.10 3.49 -14.85
N SER A 15 28.25 3.98 -13.62
CA SER A 15 29.57 4.33 -13.08
C SER A 15 30.42 3.11 -12.73
N LEU A 16 29.79 2.00 -12.30
CA LEU A 16 30.48 0.77 -11.92
C LEU A 16 30.78 -0.11 -13.13
N ASP A 17 29.98 -0.01 -14.18
CA ASP A 17 30.05 -0.85 -15.38
C ASP A 17 29.69 -0.03 -16.63
N PRO A 18 30.64 0.76 -17.16
CA PRO A 18 30.41 1.65 -18.30
C PRO A 18 30.06 0.92 -19.60
N ASP A 19 30.53 -0.31 -19.77
CA ASP A 19 30.33 -1.09 -21.00
C ASP A 19 28.85 -1.45 -21.22
N HIS A 20 28.06 -1.58 -20.14
CA HIS A 20 26.62 -1.86 -20.19
C HIS A 20 25.74 -0.60 -20.03
N LYS A 21 26.31 0.60 -20.18
CA LYS A 21 25.61 1.87 -19.97
C LYS A 21 24.29 2.00 -20.73
N ASP A 22 24.29 1.59 -22.00
CA ASP A 22 23.12 1.71 -22.87
C ASP A 22 21.98 0.80 -22.41
N GLU A 23 22.31 -0.40 -21.94
CA GLU A 23 21.34 -1.33 -21.36
C GLU A 23 20.71 -0.76 -20.08
N TYR A 24 21.53 -0.29 -19.13
CA TYR A 24 21.01 0.34 -17.91
C TYR A 24 20.11 1.53 -18.21
N THR A 25 20.49 2.35 -19.19
CA THR A 25 19.71 3.52 -19.61
C THR A 25 18.37 3.11 -20.23
N LYS A 26 18.38 2.10 -21.11
CA LYS A 26 17.16 1.56 -21.72
C LYS A 26 16.21 0.99 -20.67
N ASN A 27 16.73 0.18 -19.74
CA ASN A 27 15.95 -0.42 -18.65
C ASN A 27 15.37 0.66 -17.73
N TYR A 28 16.13 1.71 -17.43
CA TYR A 28 15.64 2.85 -16.65
C TYR A 28 14.48 3.58 -17.34
N GLU A 29 14.60 3.91 -18.64
CA GLU A 29 13.53 4.61 -19.35
C GLU A 29 12.27 3.74 -19.50
N HIS A 30 12.42 2.43 -19.68
CA HIS A 30 11.29 1.50 -19.68
C HIS A 30 10.57 1.50 -18.32
N LEU A 31 11.30 1.24 -17.23
CA LEU A 31 10.74 1.23 -15.87
C LEU A 31 10.12 2.57 -15.48
N LYS A 32 10.70 3.68 -15.95
CA LYS A 32 10.16 5.03 -15.72
C LYS A 32 8.80 5.20 -16.39
N LYS A 33 8.65 4.77 -17.64
CA LYS A 33 7.37 4.82 -18.37
C LYS A 33 6.31 3.96 -17.69
N ASP A 34 6.64 2.72 -17.33
CA ASP A 34 5.70 1.81 -16.66
C ASP A 34 5.16 2.40 -15.36
N LEU A 35 6.05 2.97 -14.54
CA LEU A 35 5.66 3.59 -13.27
C LEU A 35 4.89 4.91 -13.45
N GLN A 36 5.08 5.61 -14.58
CA GLN A 36 4.26 6.78 -14.92
C GLN A 36 2.86 6.35 -15.37
N SER A 37 2.73 5.29 -16.17
CA SER A 37 1.43 4.72 -16.54
C SER A 37 0.67 4.28 -15.30
N LEU A 38 1.32 3.49 -14.44
CA LEU A 38 0.73 3.00 -13.19
C LEU A 38 0.27 4.14 -12.28
N ASP A 39 1.04 5.22 -12.18
CA ASP A 39 0.64 6.42 -11.41
C ASP A 39 -0.63 7.07 -11.96
N GLN A 40 -0.76 7.16 -13.29
CA GLN A 40 -1.95 7.74 -13.92
C GLN A 40 -3.17 6.81 -13.81
N GLU A 41 -2.97 5.50 -13.90
CA GLU A 41 -4.02 4.51 -13.68
C GLU A 41 -4.56 4.60 -12.24
N PHE A 42 -3.68 4.69 -11.24
CA PHE A 42 -4.09 4.88 -9.84
C PHE A 42 -4.86 6.19 -9.65
N LYS A 43 -4.34 7.30 -10.17
CA LYS A 43 -5.03 8.60 -10.10
C LYS A 43 -6.41 8.57 -10.75
N THR A 44 -6.50 7.98 -11.94
CA THR A 44 -7.76 7.91 -12.69
C THR A 44 -8.78 6.99 -12.01
N THR A 45 -8.32 5.87 -11.48
CA THR A 45 -9.18 4.92 -10.76
C THR A 45 -9.72 5.56 -9.49
N LEU A 46 -8.85 6.19 -8.70
CA LEU A 46 -9.21 6.77 -7.41
C LEU A 46 -9.93 8.12 -7.53
N SER A 47 -9.79 8.85 -8.64
CA SER A 47 -10.60 10.05 -8.89
C SER A 47 -12.06 9.71 -9.18
N LYS A 48 -12.33 8.53 -9.74
CA LYS A 48 -13.67 8.01 -10.05
C LYS A 48 -14.27 7.16 -8.93
N ALA A 49 -13.49 6.82 -7.91
CA ALA A 49 -13.93 5.97 -6.82
C ALA A 49 -14.98 6.69 -5.96
N LYS A 50 -16.12 6.02 -5.72
CA LYS A 50 -17.20 6.52 -4.85
C LYS A 50 -16.81 6.49 -3.36
N HIS A 51 -15.92 5.58 -2.99
CA HIS A 51 -15.39 5.40 -1.65
C HIS A 51 -13.87 5.41 -1.74
N LYS A 52 -13.22 6.08 -0.78
CA LYS A 52 -11.75 6.23 -0.74
C LYS A 52 -11.15 5.68 0.55
N GLU A 53 -12.00 5.26 1.45
CA GLU A 53 -11.68 4.66 2.73
C GLU A 53 -11.33 3.19 2.53
N ILE A 54 -10.19 2.78 3.07
CA ILE A 54 -9.75 1.38 3.06
C ILE A 54 -9.46 0.92 4.49
N LEU A 55 -10.07 -0.19 4.90
CA LEU A 55 -9.74 -0.83 6.17
C LEU A 55 -8.56 -1.80 5.96
N VAL A 56 -7.46 -1.55 6.66
CA VAL A 56 -6.20 -2.25 6.48
C VAL A 56 -5.73 -2.84 7.80
N SER A 57 -5.04 -3.99 7.74
CA SER A 57 -4.53 -4.65 8.95
C SER A 57 -3.55 -3.78 9.76
N HIS A 58 -2.75 -2.92 9.11
CA HIS A 58 -1.79 -2.02 9.76
C HIS A 58 -1.54 -0.77 8.89
N ALA A 59 -1.00 0.29 9.48
CA ALA A 59 -0.90 1.63 8.88
C ALA A 59 0.24 1.79 7.83
N ALA A 60 0.23 1.02 6.74
CA ALA A 60 1.30 1.03 5.72
C ALA A 60 1.08 1.98 4.54
N TYR A 61 -0.10 2.60 4.41
CA TYR A 61 -0.52 3.20 3.13
C TYR A 61 -0.48 4.73 3.11
N GLY A 62 0.19 5.38 4.07
CA GLY A 62 0.23 6.86 4.16
C GLY A 62 0.77 7.58 2.92
N TYR A 63 1.65 6.94 2.14
CA TYR A 63 2.08 7.49 0.84
C TYR A 63 0.95 7.54 -0.18
N TRP A 64 0.07 6.54 -0.18
CA TRP A 64 -1.10 6.51 -1.07
C TRP A 64 -2.14 7.51 -0.62
N GLU A 65 -2.34 7.71 0.69
CA GLU A 65 -3.21 8.75 1.22
C GLU A 65 -2.79 10.12 0.69
N LYS A 66 -1.52 10.48 0.90
CA LYS A 66 -0.98 11.77 0.45
C LYS A 66 -1.00 11.94 -1.08
N ARG A 67 -0.78 10.86 -1.84
CA ARG A 67 -0.59 10.95 -3.29
C ARG A 67 -1.88 10.82 -4.10
N TYR A 68 -2.81 9.99 -3.63
CA TYR A 68 -4.01 9.62 -4.38
C TYR A 68 -5.31 9.94 -3.63
N GLY A 69 -5.23 10.42 -2.40
CA GLY A 69 -6.39 10.84 -1.62
C GLY A 69 -7.24 9.69 -1.08
N ILE A 70 -6.65 8.51 -0.91
CA ILE A 70 -7.28 7.46 -0.09
C ILE A 70 -7.23 7.84 1.38
N GLU A 71 -8.12 7.28 2.19
CA GLU A 71 -8.09 7.38 3.65
C GLU A 71 -7.90 5.96 4.20
N GLN A 72 -6.82 5.71 4.93
CA GLN A 72 -6.63 4.41 5.56
C GLN A 72 -7.26 4.41 6.95
N ILE A 73 -8.05 3.38 7.23
CA ILE A 73 -8.50 3.02 8.57
C ILE A 73 -7.68 1.81 8.96
N SER A 74 -6.71 1.96 9.85
CA SER A 74 -5.82 0.87 10.22
C SER A 74 -6.26 0.20 11.51
N VAL A 75 -6.24 -1.13 11.53
CA VAL A 75 -6.51 -1.92 12.75
C VAL A 75 -5.36 -1.81 13.75
N LEU A 76 -4.14 -1.98 13.25
CA LEU A 76 -2.90 -1.86 14.02
C LEU A 76 -2.19 -0.56 13.66
N GLY A 77 -1.24 -0.15 14.50
CA GLY A 77 -0.36 1.00 14.26
C GLY A 77 0.63 0.76 13.10
N LEU A 78 1.79 1.42 13.17
CA LEU A 78 2.86 1.23 12.18
C LEU A 78 3.48 -0.17 12.26
N SER A 79 3.51 -0.76 13.45
CA SER A 79 3.89 -2.15 13.67
C SER A 79 2.67 -3.05 13.81
N ALA A 80 2.72 -4.24 13.20
CA ALA A 80 1.71 -5.27 13.39
C ALA A 80 1.73 -5.93 14.78
N SER A 81 2.70 -5.58 15.63
CA SER A 81 2.78 -6.03 17.03
C SER A 81 2.11 -5.07 18.03
N GLU A 82 1.74 -3.87 17.59
CA GLU A 82 1.08 -2.88 18.45
C GLU A 82 -0.43 -3.08 18.40
N GLU A 83 -0.95 -3.89 19.34
CA GLU A 83 -2.38 -4.11 19.46
C GLU A 83 -3.11 -2.84 19.95
N PRO A 84 -4.27 -2.50 19.37
CA PRO A 84 -5.09 -1.39 19.81
C PRO A 84 -5.76 -1.68 21.15
N SER A 85 -5.96 -0.63 21.94
CA SER A 85 -6.86 -0.68 23.11
C SER A 85 -8.31 -0.93 22.71
N GLN A 86 -9.14 -1.38 23.65
CA GLN A 86 -10.57 -1.63 23.42
C GLN A 86 -11.30 -0.39 22.87
N LYS A 87 -11.02 0.79 23.40
CA LYS A 87 -11.60 2.06 22.89
C LYS A 87 -11.21 2.34 21.45
N GLN A 88 -9.98 2.00 21.06
CA GLN A 88 -9.53 2.15 19.67
C GLN A 88 -10.24 1.15 18.75
N LEU A 89 -10.45 -0.09 19.20
CA LEU A 89 -11.23 -1.10 18.47
C LEU A 89 -12.66 -0.66 18.21
N GLU A 90 -13.35 -0.16 19.23
CA GLU A 90 -14.72 0.37 19.10
C GLU A 90 -14.79 1.51 18.08
N ASN A 91 -13.82 2.43 18.11
CA ASN A 91 -13.75 3.52 17.13
C ASN A 91 -13.50 3.01 15.70
N ILE A 92 -12.70 1.96 15.52
CA ILE A 92 -12.45 1.35 14.21
C ILE A 92 -13.74 0.72 13.68
N VAL A 93 -14.44 -0.06 14.51
CA VAL A 93 -15.72 -0.70 14.15
C VAL A 93 -16.74 0.35 13.73
N GLN A 94 -16.95 1.39 14.56
CA GLN A 94 -17.91 2.46 14.26
C GLN A 94 -17.57 3.20 12.95
N LYS A 95 -16.29 3.46 12.68
CA LYS A 95 -15.87 4.04 11.40
C LYS A 95 -16.15 3.09 10.24
N ALA A 96 -15.78 1.82 10.36
CA ALA A 96 -15.99 0.84 9.31
C ALA A 96 -17.48 0.69 8.96
N GLU A 97 -18.37 0.64 9.96
CA GLU A 97 -19.82 0.61 9.76
C GLU A 97 -20.35 1.90 9.13
N LYS A 98 -19.93 3.07 9.64
CA LYS A 98 -20.34 4.39 9.11
C LYS A 98 -19.98 4.56 7.63
N HIS A 99 -18.81 4.06 7.23
CA HIS A 99 -18.34 4.13 5.84
C HIS A 99 -18.78 2.91 5.00
N HIS A 100 -19.60 2.01 5.56
CA HIS A 100 -20.09 0.80 4.90
C HIS A 100 -18.97 -0.06 4.30
N ILE A 101 -17.87 -0.20 5.05
CA ILE A 101 -16.71 -0.96 4.60
C ILE A 101 -17.03 -2.45 4.58
N GLN A 102 -16.93 -3.05 3.40
CA GLN A 102 -17.23 -4.47 3.18
C GLN A 102 -15.98 -5.37 3.19
N TYR A 103 -14.79 -4.78 3.23
CA TYR A 103 -13.53 -5.51 3.08
C TYR A 103 -12.47 -5.04 4.08
N VAL A 104 -11.71 -6.00 4.62
CA VAL A 104 -10.46 -5.76 5.35
C VAL A 104 -9.30 -6.24 4.50
N ILE A 105 -8.33 -5.36 4.25
CA ILE A 105 -7.15 -5.66 3.43
C ILE A 105 -5.99 -6.10 4.34
N PHE A 106 -5.47 -7.29 4.08
CA PHE A 106 -4.34 -7.89 4.77
C PHE A 106 -3.10 -7.93 3.87
N GLU A 107 -1.91 -7.76 4.44
CA GLU A 107 -0.67 -8.14 3.77
C GLU A 107 -0.36 -9.63 4.01
N ASN A 108 0.29 -10.30 3.05
CA ASN A 108 0.76 -11.68 3.23
C ASN A 108 1.58 -11.80 4.53
N ASN A 109 1.27 -12.81 5.35
CA ASN A 109 1.93 -13.14 6.64
C ASN A 109 1.61 -12.19 7.82
N VAL A 110 0.64 -11.28 7.69
CA VAL A 110 0.19 -10.40 8.78
C VAL A 110 -1.31 -10.59 9.02
N SER A 111 -1.71 -11.77 9.51
CA SER A 111 -3.04 -11.93 10.14
C SER A 111 -2.86 -11.82 11.65
N SER A 112 -3.32 -10.72 12.26
CA SER A 112 -3.47 -10.66 13.72
C SER A 112 -4.87 -11.14 14.10
N LYS A 113 -5.00 -11.82 15.24
CA LYS A 113 -6.30 -12.20 15.81
C LYS A 113 -7.23 -10.98 15.89
N VAL A 114 -6.67 -9.81 16.18
CA VAL A 114 -7.40 -8.54 16.27
C VAL A 114 -8.05 -8.14 14.94
N SER A 115 -7.33 -8.26 13.82
CA SER A 115 -7.90 -7.96 12.50
C SER A 115 -9.00 -8.97 12.10
N ASP A 116 -8.88 -10.24 12.49
CA ASP A 116 -9.93 -11.24 12.28
C ASP A 116 -11.17 -10.98 13.13
N THR A 117 -11.00 -10.50 14.37
CA THR A 117 -12.11 -10.08 15.24
C THR A 117 -12.87 -8.94 14.59
N ILE A 118 -12.18 -7.85 14.22
CA ILE A 118 -12.84 -6.68 13.59
C ILE A 118 -13.57 -7.09 12.31
N ARG A 119 -12.94 -7.90 11.46
CA ARG A 119 -13.59 -8.43 10.25
C ARG A 119 -14.92 -9.11 10.59
N SER A 120 -14.91 -9.97 11.61
CA SER A 120 -16.08 -10.75 12.00
C SER A 120 -17.19 -9.87 12.60
N GLU A 121 -16.82 -8.90 13.45
CA GLU A 121 -17.76 -7.94 14.06
C GLU A 121 -18.49 -7.10 13.01
N ILE A 122 -17.78 -6.60 11.99
CA ILE A 122 -18.39 -5.76 10.94
C ILE A 122 -18.96 -6.58 9.75
N GLY A 123 -18.85 -7.90 9.78
CA GLY A 123 -19.27 -8.77 8.67
C GLY A 123 -18.50 -8.58 7.37
N ALA A 124 -17.26 -8.08 7.42
CA ALA A 124 -16.45 -7.82 6.23
C ALA A 124 -15.78 -9.09 5.67
N LYS A 125 -15.41 -9.05 4.39
CA LYS A 125 -14.61 -10.09 3.73
C LYS A 125 -13.12 -9.72 3.74
N SER A 126 -12.24 -10.72 3.77
CA SER A 126 -10.80 -10.50 3.64
C SER A 126 -10.41 -10.30 2.17
N LEU A 127 -9.60 -9.28 1.91
CA LEU A 127 -8.81 -9.16 0.68
C LEU A 127 -7.33 -9.24 1.04
N THR A 128 -6.52 -9.77 0.13
CA THR A 128 -5.08 -9.86 0.31
C THR A 128 -4.37 -8.95 -0.67
N LEU A 129 -3.60 -8.01 -0.15
CA LEU A 129 -2.63 -7.26 -0.95
C LEU A 129 -1.26 -7.94 -0.83
N LYS A 130 -0.81 -8.53 -1.94
CA LYS A 130 0.47 -9.23 -1.95
C LYS A 130 1.61 -8.21 -1.93
N LYS A 131 2.39 -8.19 -0.84
CA LYS A 131 3.72 -7.60 -0.85
C LYS A 131 4.59 -8.40 -1.82
N SER A 132 5.31 -7.73 -2.72
CA SER A 132 6.21 -8.39 -3.66
C SER A 132 7.18 -9.27 -2.86
N ARG A 133 7.17 -10.59 -3.11
CA ARG A 133 8.17 -11.50 -2.55
C ARG A 133 9.48 -11.19 -3.25
N ILE A 134 10.41 -10.61 -2.51
CA ILE A 134 11.83 -10.72 -2.87
C ILE A 134 12.23 -12.11 -2.38
N HIS A 135 12.32 -13.07 -3.30
CA HIS A 135 13.01 -14.32 -3.01
C HIS A 135 14.50 -13.98 -2.91
N TYR A 136 15.04 -14.11 -1.70
CA TYR A 136 16.49 -14.18 -1.48
C TYR A 136 17.00 -15.56 -1.87
#